data_AF-A0A1V1TAD2-F1
#
_entry.id   AF-A0A1V1TAD2-F1
#
_cell.length_a   1.000
_cell.length_b   1.000
_cell.length_c   1.000
_cell.angle_alpha   90.00
_cell.angle_beta   90.00
_cell.angle_gamma   90.00
#
_symmetry.space_group_name_H-M   'P 1'
#
loop_
_entity.id
_entity.type
_entity.pdbx_description
1 polymer ?
#
loop_
_entity_poly.entity_id
_entity_poly.type
_entity_poly.pdbx_seq_one_letter_code
_entity_poly.pdbx_strand_id
1 'polypeptide(L)'
;MSSVKVLKTLGVGRGISMNITIDEAEPEDSINRYAMDTICTGEEIINVPPHWHKNHAEYLSVIEGRVELTLNGDRVILKAGDPALRVPRRIVHSCKSFEGENVILRERPDPAGLYKAMFFNDILSTGTFGGFWHILRAFYDGDTYIPLPLHFQFLDEVFLTVFGAIAHLFVPRKPESL
;
A
#
# COMPACT_ATOMS: atom_id res chain seq x y z
N MET A 1 20.89 -19.46 5.27
CA MET A 1 20.41 -18.42 6.21
C MET A 1 19.63 -17.43 5.39
N SER A 2 18.38 -17.13 5.75
CA SER A 2 17.60 -16.13 5.02
C SER A 2 18.26 -14.77 5.16
N SER A 3 18.53 -14.08 4.05
CA SER A 3 19.05 -12.70 3.99
C SER A 3 17.96 -11.65 4.25
N VAL A 4 16.72 -12.10 4.47
CA VAL A 4 15.57 -11.23 4.71
C VAL A 4 15.55 -10.80 6.17
N LYS A 5 15.50 -9.48 6.39
CA LYS A 5 15.36 -8.85 7.71
C LYS A 5 14.04 -8.10 7.78
N VAL A 6 13.35 -8.20 8.92
CA VAL A 6 12.21 -7.34 9.23
C VAL A 6 12.76 -6.00 9.73
N LEU A 7 12.48 -4.92 9.01
CA LEU A 7 12.85 -3.56 9.40
C LEU A 7 11.87 -2.99 10.43
N LYS A 8 10.57 -3.25 10.24
CA LYS A 8 9.51 -2.75 11.12
C LYS A 8 8.25 -3.59 10.98
N THR A 9 7.49 -3.69 12.07
CA THR A 9 6.12 -4.20 12.06
C THR A 9 5.17 -3.08 12.44
N LEU A 10 4.16 -2.83 11.61
CA LEU A 10 3.13 -1.81 11.80
C LEU A 10 1.80 -2.48 12.16
N GLY A 11 1.06 -1.93 13.12
CA GLY A 11 -0.33 -2.33 13.36
C GLY A 11 -1.26 -1.65 12.35
N VAL A 12 -2.17 -2.41 11.73
CA VAL A 12 -3.13 -1.90 10.74
C VAL A 12 -4.54 -1.91 11.30
N GLY A 13 -4.91 -2.98 12.00
CA GLY A 13 -6.24 -3.23 12.55
C GLY A 13 -6.21 -4.43 13.49
N ARG A 14 -7.38 -4.89 13.95
CA ARG A 14 -7.40 -6.07 14.84
C ARG A 14 -7.09 -7.31 14.04
N GLY A 15 -6.06 -8.05 14.47
CA GLY A 15 -5.58 -9.21 13.72
C GLY A 15 -4.88 -8.86 12.40
N ILE A 16 -4.58 -7.58 12.14
CA ILE A 16 -3.90 -7.15 10.91
C ILE A 16 -2.62 -6.37 11.25
N SER A 17 -1.50 -6.86 10.77
CA SER A 17 -0.20 -6.19 10.86
C SER A 17 0.48 -6.12 9.50
N MET A 18 1.47 -5.25 9.36
CA MET A 18 2.30 -5.16 8.17
C MET A 18 3.77 -5.28 8.54
N ASN A 19 4.44 -6.27 7.99
CA ASN A 19 5.90 -6.40 8.08
C ASN A 19 6.56 -5.71 6.90
N ILE A 20 7.37 -4.71 7.19
CA ILE A 20 8.29 -4.11 6.24
C ILE A 20 9.59 -4.91 6.30
N THR A 21 9.97 -5.50 5.18
CA THR A 21 11.15 -6.35 5.08
C THR A 21 12.13 -5.86 4.02
N ILE A 22 13.40 -6.17 4.23
CA ILE A 22 14.47 -5.97 3.25
C ILE A 22 15.20 -7.29 3.01
N ASP A 23 15.45 -7.62 1.75
CA ASP A 23 16.42 -8.65 1.36
C ASP A 23 17.72 -7.98 0.93
N GLU A 24 18.73 -8.00 1.80
CA GLU A 24 20.03 -7.36 1.53
C GLU A 24 20.84 -8.08 0.43
N ALA A 25 20.45 -9.32 0.05
CA ALA A 25 21.09 -10.03 -1.04
C ALA A 25 20.62 -9.57 -2.43
N GLU A 26 19.46 -8.91 -2.50
CA GLU A 26 18.91 -8.37 -3.75
C GLU A 26 19.57 -7.02 -4.10
N PRO A 27 19.83 -6.72 -5.39
CA PRO A 27 20.31 -5.41 -5.83
C PRO A 27 19.44 -4.24 -5.37
N GLU A 28 20.01 -3.04 -5.22
CA GLU A 28 19.28 -1.85 -4.72
C GLU A 28 18.04 -1.47 -5.55
N ASP A 29 18.10 -1.71 -6.85
CA ASP A 29 17.04 -1.46 -7.83
C ASP A 29 16.10 -2.66 -8.06
N SER A 30 16.36 -3.79 -7.40
CA SER A 30 15.52 -4.98 -7.51
C SER A 30 14.18 -4.78 -6.80
N ILE A 31 13.09 -5.07 -7.49
CA ILE A 31 11.73 -5.07 -6.92
C ILE A 31 11.57 -6.08 -5.76
N ASN A 32 12.50 -7.02 -5.62
CA ASN A 32 12.50 -8.01 -4.54
C ASN A 32 13.18 -7.51 -3.27
N ARG A 33 13.93 -6.40 -3.35
CA ARG A 33 14.71 -5.90 -2.22
C ARG A 33 13.85 -5.45 -1.06
N TYR A 34 12.73 -4.77 -1.33
CA TYR A 34 11.80 -4.32 -0.29
C TYR A 34 10.43 -4.93 -0.50
N ALA A 35 9.81 -5.41 0.57
CA ALA A 35 8.46 -5.94 0.54
C ALA A 35 7.67 -5.48 1.77
N MET A 36 6.38 -5.21 1.55
CA MET A 36 5.41 -4.94 2.60
C MET A 36 4.42 -6.08 2.65
N ASP A 37 4.53 -6.91 3.69
CA ASP A 37 3.69 -8.08 3.90
C ASP A 37 2.59 -7.73 4.89
N THR A 38 1.37 -7.52 4.40
CA THR A 38 0.18 -7.37 5.23
C THR A 38 -0.32 -8.75 5.65
N ILE A 39 -0.22 -9.04 6.94
CA ILE A 39 -0.61 -10.28 7.59
C ILE A 39 -1.96 -10.06 8.26
N CYS A 40 -2.93 -10.92 7.98
CA CYS A 40 -4.29 -10.85 8.48
C CYS A 40 -4.72 -12.21 9.04
N THR A 41 -5.20 -12.24 10.28
CA THR A 41 -5.68 -13.46 10.97
C THR A 41 -7.16 -13.79 10.71
N GLY A 42 -7.84 -12.99 9.89
CA GLY A 42 -9.25 -13.17 9.56
C GLY A 42 -10.25 -12.63 10.59
N GLU A 43 -9.78 -12.08 11.73
CA GLU A 43 -10.62 -11.37 12.72
C GLU A 43 -11.28 -10.12 12.14
N GLU A 44 -10.55 -9.42 11.28
CA GLU A 44 -11.02 -8.35 10.39
C GLU A 44 -10.58 -8.67 8.96
N ILE A 45 -11.11 -7.95 7.98
CA ILE A 45 -10.64 -8.07 6.60
C ILE A 45 -9.63 -6.98 6.28
N ILE A 46 -8.62 -7.33 5.50
CA ILE A 46 -7.87 -6.34 4.74
C ILE A 46 -8.88 -5.67 3.80
N ASN A 47 -8.97 -4.35 3.85
CA ASN A 47 -9.78 -3.57 2.93
C ASN A 47 -8.99 -2.32 2.51
N VAL A 48 -8.42 -2.37 1.32
CA VAL A 48 -7.71 -1.26 0.69
C VAL A 48 -8.66 -0.59 -0.31
N PRO A 49 -9.11 0.65 -0.06
CA PRO A 49 -10.05 1.34 -0.93
C PRO A 49 -9.50 1.59 -2.35
N PRO A 50 -10.37 1.90 -3.32
CA PRO A 50 -9.94 2.31 -4.66
C PRO A 50 -8.94 3.48 -4.63
N HIS A 51 -7.80 3.29 -5.26
CA HIS A 51 -6.75 4.30 -5.42
C HIS A 51 -5.93 4.03 -6.68
N TRP A 52 -5.05 4.97 -7.04
CA TRP A 52 -4.09 4.78 -8.13
C TRP A 52 -2.77 5.51 -7.87
N HIS A 53 -1.73 5.14 -8.61
CA HIS A 53 -0.38 5.69 -8.50
C HIS A 53 0.09 6.30 -9.82
N LYS A 54 0.72 7.47 -9.77
CA LYS A 54 1.15 8.19 -10.97
C LYS A 54 2.53 7.77 -11.42
N ASN A 55 3.43 7.57 -10.46
CA ASN A 55 4.86 7.43 -10.66
C ASN A 55 5.37 6.00 -10.47
N HIS A 56 4.64 5.12 -9.80
CA HIS A 56 5.03 3.72 -9.63
C HIS A 56 3.93 2.71 -10.01
N ALA A 57 4.39 1.54 -10.46
CA ALA A 57 3.58 0.33 -10.57
C ALA A 57 3.79 -0.51 -9.32
N GLU A 58 2.94 -1.51 -9.13
CA GLU A 58 3.01 -2.39 -7.95
C GLU A 58 2.88 -3.85 -8.35
N TYR A 59 3.60 -4.71 -7.66
CA TYR A 59 3.43 -6.15 -7.75
C TYR A 59 2.75 -6.64 -6.48
N LEU A 60 1.58 -7.24 -6.66
CA LEU A 60 0.78 -7.87 -5.61
C LEU A 60 0.96 -9.37 -5.69
N SER A 61 1.30 -10.01 -4.58
CA SER A 61 1.45 -11.47 -4.49
C SER A 61 0.78 -11.96 -3.23
N VAL A 62 0.15 -13.13 -3.30
CA VAL A 62 -0.42 -13.76 -2.10
C VAL A 62 0.50 -14.88 -1.67
N ILE A 63 0.97 -14.81 -0.43
CA ILE A 63 1.84 -15.82 0.17
C ILE A 63 0.98 -16.89 0.88
N GLU A 64 -0.11 -16.48 1.51
CA GLU A 64 -1.08 -17.35 2.19
C GLU A 64 -2.51 -16.83 1.94
N GLY A 65 -3.46 -17.75 1.79
CA GLY A 65 -4.89 -17.44 1.56
C GLY A 65 -5.17 -16.92 0.16
N ARG A 66 -6.11 -15.96 0.06
CA ARG A 66 -6.49 -15.27 -1.18
C ARG A 66 -7.10 -13.90 -0.91
N VAL A 67 -7.08 -13.06 -1.93
CA VAL A 67 -7.70 -11.73 -1.94
C VAL A 67 -8.52 -11.53 -3.21
N GLU A 68 -9.56 -10.70 -3.14
CA GLU A 68 -10.22 -10.13 -4.32
C GLU A 68 -9.57 -8.79 -4.62
N LEU A 69 -9.00 -8.68 -5.82
CA LEU A 69 -8.49 -7.43 -6.39
C LEU A 69 -9.50 -6.92 -7.41
N THR A 70 -9.70 -5.61 -7.42
CA THR A 70 -10.43 -4.93 -8.50
C THR A 70 -9.44 -4.08 -9.27
N LEU A 71 -9.39 -4.20 -10.59
CA LEU A 71 -8.55 -3.42 -11.50
C LEU A 71 -9.44 -2.78 -12.55
N ASN A 72 -9.55 -1.45 -12.57
CA ASN A 72 -10.46 -0.70 -13.46
C ASN A 72 -11.90 -1.24 -13.50
N GLY A 73 -12.39 -1.78 -12.37
CA GLY A 73 -13.74 -2.36 -12.26
C GLY A 73 -13.81 -3.87 -12.48
N ASP A 74 -12.78 -4.49 -13.08
CA ASP A 74 -12.71 -5.93 -13.26
C ASP A 74 -12.20 -6.61 -11.99
N ARG A 75 -12.88 -7.67 -11.56
CA ARG A 75 -12.51 -8.42 -10.36
C ARG A 75 -11.68 -9.63 -10.72
N VAL A 76 -10.60 -9.83 -9.96
CA VAL A 76 -9.76 -11.02 -10.01
C VAL A 76 -9.52 -11.54 -8.61
N ILE A 77 -9.58 -12.86 -8.44
CA ILE A 77 -9.16 -13.49 -7.19
C ILE A 77 -7.71 -13.92 -7.38
N LEU A 78 -6.82 -13.40 -6.54
CA LEU A 78 -5.42 -13.80 -6.46
C LEU A 78 -5.26 -14.67 -5.22
N LYS A 79 -4.67 -15.86 -5.36
CA LYS A 79 -4.45 -16.81 -4.26
C LYS A 79 -2.98 -17.23 -4.14
N ALA A 80 -2.64 -17.84 -3.02
CA ALA A 80 -1.31 -18.39 -2.80
C ALA A 80 -0.91 -19.35 -3.93
N GLY A 81 0.30 -19.15 -4.46
CA GLY A 81 0.87 -19.92 -5.58
C GLY A 81 0.58 -19.34 -6.96
N ASP A 82 -0.32 -18.38 -7.10
CA ASP A 82 -0.49 -17.65 -8.36
C ASP A 82 0.73 -16.74 -8.63
N PRO A 83 1.05 -16.46 -9.91
CA PRO A 83 2.04 -15.45 -10.24
C PRO A 83 1.69 -14.08 -9.67
N ALA A 84 2.72 -13.28 -9.36
CA ALA A 84 2.52 -11.90 -8.93
C ALA A 84 1.72 -11.11 -9.96
N LEU A 85 0.64 -10.46 -9.52
CA LEU A 85 -0.15 -9.57 -10.35
C LEU A 85 0.51 -8.20 -10.38
N ARG A 86 0.88 -7.74 -11.57
CA ARG A 86 1.37 -6.37 -11.75
C ARG A 86 0.20 -5.41 -11.95
N VAL A 87 0.13 -4.39 -11.11
CA VAL A 87 -0.76 -3.24 -11.24
C VAL A 87 0.02 -2.10 -11.90
N PRO A 88 -0.27 -1.77 -13.17
CA PRO A 88 0.40 -0.67 -13.86
C PRO A 88 0.09 0.70 -13.24
N ARG A 89 0.97 1.67 -13.48
CA ARG A 89 0.72 3.10 -13.19
C ARG A 89 -0.62 3.55 -13.77
N ARG A 90 -1.30 4.43 -13.06
CA ARG A 90 -2.60 5.04 -13.45
C ARG A 90 -3.74 4.03 -13.61
N ILE A 91 -3.63 2.84 -13.05
CA ILE A 91 -4.74 1.89 -12.97
C ILE A 91 -5.40 2.04 -11.60
N VAL A 92 -6.71 2.30 -11.61
CA VAL A 92 -7.49 2.35 -10.37
C VAL A 92 -7.65 0.94 -9.87
N HIS A 93 -7.28 0.71 -8.61
CA HIS A 93 -7.31 -0.61 -8.02
C HIS A 93 -7.67 -0.59 -6.54
N SER A 94 -8.22 -1.70 -6.06
CA SER A 94 -8.58 -1.94 -4.67
C SER A 94 -8.37 -3.40 -4.32
N CYS A 95 -8.23 -3.71 -3.03
CA CYS A 95 -8.01 -5.07 -2.54
C CYS A 95 -8.88 -5.34 -1.32
N LYS A 96 -9.47 -6.53 -1.24
CA LYS A 96 -10.08 -7.02 -0.01
C LYS A 96 -9.77 -8.49 0.26
N SER A 97 -9.52 -8.86 1.52
CA SER A 97 -9.46 -10.26 1.93
C SER A 97 -10.86 -10.81 2.20
N PHE A 98 -10.95 -12.10 2.51
CA PHE A 98 -12.20 -12.78 2.85
C PHE A 98 -12.34 -12.88 4.37
N GLU A 99 -13.58 -12.78 4.87
CA GLU A 99 -13.87 -12.89 6.31
C GLU A 99 -13.45 -14.26 6.85
N GLY A 100 -12.80 -14.27 8.03
CA GLY A 100 -12.37 -15.50 8.71
C GLY A 100 -11.22 -16.25 8.03
N GLU A 101 -10.62 -15.71 6.96
CA GLU A 101 -9.52 -16.34 6.24
C GLU A 101 -8.18 -15.68 6.60
N ASN A 102 -7.18 -16.48 6.97
CA ASN A 102 -5.81 -16.01 7.12
C ASN A 102 -5.25 -15.61 5.75
N VAL A 103 -4.63 -14.43 5.68
CA VAL A 103 -4.03 -13.91 4.45
C VAL A 103 -2.68 -13.29 4.75
N ILE A 104 -1.72 -13.54 3.86
CA ILE A 104 -0.48 -12.76 3.76
C ILE A 104 -0.42 -12.18 2.34
N LEU A 105 -0.69 -10.88 2.24
CA LEU A 105 -0.59 -10.11 0.99
C LEU A 105 0.76 -9.38 0.96
N ARG A 106 1.55 -9.62 -0.09
CA ARG A 106 2.83 -8.96 -0.33
C ARG A 106 2.69 -7.89 -1.39
N GLU A 107 3.09 -6.67 -1.05
CA GLU A 107 3.22 -5.54 -1.96
C GLU A 107 4.70 -5.23 -2.23
N ARG A 108 5.05 -5.02 -3.50
CA ARG A 108 6.40 -4.61 -3.94
C ARG A 108 6.30 -3.48 -4.98
N PRO A 109 6.96 -2.33 -4.75
CA PRO A 109 6.87 -1.19 -5.66
C PRO A 109 7.83 -1.31 -6.85
N ASP A 110 7.44 -0.73 -8.00
CA ASP A 110 8.22 -0.62 -9.24
C ASP A 110 8.18 0.85 -9.76
N PRO A 111 9.25 1.64 -9.58
CA PRO A 111 10.60 1.23 -9.20
C PRO A 111 10.72 0.81 -7.73
N ALA A 112 11.69 -0.06 -7.45
CA ALA A 112 12.02 -0.49 -6.10
C ALA A 112 12.48 0.69 -5.23
N GLY A 113 12.20 0.63 -3.93
CA GLY A 113 12.75 1.60 -2.99
C GLY A 113 12.01 1.68 -1.66
N LEU A 114 12.64 2.37 -0.71
CA LEU A 114 12.13 2.53 0.66
C LEU A 114 10.91 3.47 0.74
N TYR A 115 10.62 4.25 -0.30
CA TYR A 115 9.58 5.28 -0.26
C TYR A 115 8.19 4.70 0.05
N LYS A 116 7.84 3.52 -0.48
CA LYS A 116 6.55 2.86 -0.20
C LYS A 116 6.48 2.38 1.26
N ALA A 117 7.59 1.88 1.80
CA ALA A 117 7.70 1.55 3.23
C ALA A 117 7.54 2.79 4.13
N MET A 118 8.15 3.92 3.75
CA MET A 118 7.99 5.19 4.46
C MET A 118 6.55 5.72 4.39
N PHE A 119 5.87 5.54 3.26
CA PHE A 119 4.44 5.86 3.14
C PHE A 119 3.59 5.05 4.12
N PHE A 120 3.79 3.74 4.22
CA PHE A 120 3.05 2.92 5.18
C PHE A 120 3.38 3.25 6.63
N ASN A 121 4.65 3.50 6.93
CA ASN A 121 5.09 3.95 8.24
C ASN A 121 4.40 5.26 8.63
N ASP A 122 4.21 6.16 7.68
CA ASP A 122 3.54 7.44 7.88
C ASP A 122 2.02 7.30 8.05
N ILE A 123 1.32 6.69 7.10
CA ILE A 123 -0.16 6.59 7.12
C ILE A 123 -0.66 5.78 8.33
N LEU A 124 0.15 4.82 8.82
CA LEU A 124 -0.17 3.97 9.99
C LEU A 124 0.45 4.48 11.30
N SER A 125 1.22 5.58 11.28
CA SER A 125 1.97 6.08 12.45
C SER A 125 1.08 6.45 13.64
N THR A 126 -0.19 6.81 13.40
CA THR A 126 -1.09 7.28 14.46
C THR A 126 -1.88 6.15 15.14
N GLY A 127 -1.64 4.88 14.76
CA GLY A 127 -2.39 3.72 15.27
C GLY A 127 -3.84 3.62 14.76
N THR A 128 -4.29 4.63 14.02
CA THR A 128 -5.50 4.68 13.19
C THR A 128 -5.14 5.38 11.87
N PHE A 129 -6.05 5.46 10.89
CA PHE A 129 -5.89 6.45 9.83
C PHE A 129 -6.06 7.83 10.46
N GLY A 130 -5.00 8.66 10.53
CA GLY A 130 -4.90 9.86 11.37
C GLY A 130 -5.78 11.07 10.98
N GLY A 131 -7.02 10.80 10.57
CA GLY A 131 -7.99 11.76 10.11
C GLY A 131 -7.80 12.15 8.64
N PHE A 132 -8.83 12.81 8.09
CA PHE A 132 -8.89 13.23 6.69
C PHE A 132 -7.63 13.99 6.23
N TRP A 133 -7.16 14.96 7.02
CA TRP A 133 -6.01 15.78 6.66
C TRP A 133 -4.68 15.03 6.68
N HIS A 134 -4.49 14.08 7.62
CA HIS A 134 -3.31 13.23 7.62
C HIS A 134 -3.29 12.31 6.41
N ILE A 135 -4.42 11.70 6.07
CA ILE A 135 -4.55 10.87 4.86
C ILE A 135 -4.14 11.66 3.62
N LEU A 136 -4.70 12.86 3.41
CA LEU A 136 -4.36 13.67 2.24
C LEU A 136 -2.89 14.08 2.19
N ARG A 137 -2.29 14.42 3.34
CA ARG A 137 -0.85 14.72 3.40
C ARG A 137 0.00 13.51 3.03
N ALA A 138 -0.28 12.35 3.64
CA ALA A 138 0.44 11.11 3.38
C ALA A 138 0.28 10.64 1.93
N PHE A 139 -0.92 10.80 1.35
CA PHE A 139 -1.22 10.46 -0.03
C PHE A 139 -0.47 11.37 -1.01
N TYR A 140 -0.43 12.67 -0.73
CA TYR A 140 0.34 13.65 -1.48
C TYR A 140 1.84 13.33 -1.47
N ASP A 141 2.40 12.95 -0.32
CA ASP A 141 3.81 12.59 -0.17
C ASP A 141 4.15 11.18 -0.71
N GLY A 142 3.15 10.30 -0.85
CA GLY A 142 3.28 8.88 -1.12
C GLY A 142 2.69 8.41 -2.44
N ASP A 143 2.56 9.31 -3.42
CA ASP A 143 2.07 9.02 -4.78
C ASP A 143 0.73 8.29 -4.84
N THR A 144 -0.20 8.55 -3.92
CA THR A 144 -1.49 7.83 -3.84
C THR A 144 -2.65 8.78 -4.12
N TYR A 145 -3.45 8.48 -5.14
CA TYR A 145 -4.56 9.34 -5.58
C TYR A 145 -5.90 8.65 -5.37
N ILE A 146 -6.88 9.43 -4.90
CA ILE A 146 -8.25 8.97 -4.69
C ILE A 146 -9.02 9.19 -6.00
N PRO A 147 -9.63 8.15 -6.60
CA PRO A 147 -10.47 8.31 -7.78
C PRO A 147 -11.74 9.08 -7.41
N LEU A 148 -11.84 10.32 -7.87
CA LEU A 148 -13.02 11.15 -7.64
C LEU A 148 -14.16 10.74 -8.59
N PRO A 149 -15.41 11.14 -8.27
CA PRO A 149 -16.52 11.03 -9.21
C PRO A 149 -16.15 11.62 -10.57
N LEU A 150 -16.69 11.04 -11.65
CA LEU A 150 -16.40 11.35 -13.07
C LEU A 150 -15.17 10.64 -13.67
N HIS A 151 -14.40 9.89 -12.88
CA HIS A 151 -13.29 9.04 -13.39
C HIS A 151 -12.24 9.79 -14.22
N PHE A 152 -12.06 11.09 -13.97
CA PHE A 152 -11.09 11.92 -14.68
C PHE A 152 -9.87 12.20 -13.80
N GLN A 153 -8.81 11.41 -13.99
CA GLN A 153 -7.61 11.40 -13.14
C GLN A 153 -6.95 12.77 -12.96
N PHE A 154 -7.07 13.67 -13.94
CA PHE A 154 -6.58 15.04 -13.80
C PHE A 154 -7.22 15.77 -12.62
N LEU A 155 -8.52 15.57 -12.36
CA LEU A 155 -9.19 16.16 -11.21
C LEU A 155 -8.71 15.56 -9.89
N ASP A 156 -8.45 14.25 -9.86
CA ASP A 156 -7.85 13.58 -8.70
C ASP A 156 -6.47 14.19 -8.37
N GLU A 157 -5.64 14.43 -9.41
CA GLU A 157 -4.34 15.07 -9.26
C GLU A 157 -4.47 16.49 -8.71
N VAL A 158 -5.37 17.30 -9.27
CA VAL A 158 -5.61 18.68 -8.81
C VAL A 158 -6.11 18.68 -7.36
N PHE A 159 -7.06 17.82 -7.04
CA PHE A 159 -7.61 17.69 -5.70
C PHE A 159 -6.51 17.33 -4.69
N LEU A 160 -5.76 16.26 -4.95
CA LEU A 160 -4.70 15.85 -4.05
C LEU A 160 -3.61 16.92 -3.93
N THR A 161 -3.27 17.58 -5.04
CA THR A 161 -2.28 18.66 -5.05
C THR A 161 -2.70 19.82 -4.15
N VAL A 162 -3.94 20.30 -4.28
CA VAL A 162 -4.44 21.44 -3.50
C VAL A 162 -4.59 21.07 -2.03
N PHE A 163 -5.34 20.02 -1.73
CA PHE A 163 -5.67 19.69 -0.34
C PHE A 163 -4.51 19.02 0.41
N GLY A 164 -3.66 18.26 -0.29
CA GLY A 164 -2.41 17.74 0.27
C GLY A 164 -1.44 18.85 0.63
N ALA A 165 -1.25 19.85 -0.25
CA ALA A 165 -0.42 21.01 0.06
C ALA A 165 -0.98 21.85 1.22
N ILE A 166 -2.30 22.01 1.31
CA ILE A 166 -2.94 22.66 2.47
C ILE A 166 -2.69 21.86 3.75
N ALA A 167 -2.76 20.53 3.70
CA ALA A 167 -2.51 19.69 4.88
C ALA A 167 -1.10 19.87 5.45
N HIS A 168 -0.08 20.10 4.61
CA HIS A 168 1.29 20.41 5.04
C HIS A 168 1.40 21.66 5.94
N LEU A 169 0.41 22.55 5.94
CA LEU A 169 0.42 23.78 6.75
C LEU A 169 0.16 23.52 8.24
N PHE A 170 -0.49 22.41 8.60
CA PHE A 170 -0.92 22.16 9.99
C PHE A 170 -0.88 20.69 10.43
N VAL A 171 -0.73 19.73 9.51
CA VAL A 171 -0.52 18.32 9.86
C VAL A 171 0.96 18.08 10.16
N PRO A 172 1.31 17.30 11.21
CA PRO A 172 2.69 16.91 11.47
C PRO A 172 3.38 16.30 10.24
N ARG A 173 4.68 16.57 10.13
CA ARG A 173 5.51 16.01 9.05
C ARG A 173 5.57 14.49 9.15
N LYS A 174 5.72 13.84 7.99
CA LYS A 174 5.95 12.39 7.93
C LYS A 174 7.20 11.99 8.73
N PRO A 175 7.24 10.78 9.31
CA PRO A 175 8.44 10.26 9.95
C PRO A 175 9.64 10.26 8.99
N GLU A 176 10.84 10.55 9.49
CA GLU A 176 12.06 10.60 8.69
C GLU A 176 12.79 9.24 8.63
N SER A 177 12.42 8.31 9.50
CA SER A 177 12.98 6.95 9.55
C SER A 177 11.88 5.89 9.74
N LEU A 178 12.19 4.66 9.34
CA LEU A 178 11.46 3.47 9.79
C LEU A 178 11.73 3.23 11.28
#